data_AF-E9SAX2-F1
#
_entry.id   AF-E9SAX2-F1
#
_cell.length_a   1.000
_cell.length_b   1.000
_cell.length_c   1.000
_cell.angle_alpha   90.00
_cell.angle_beta   90.00
_cell.angle_gamma   90.00
#
_symmetry.space_group_name_H-M   'P 1'
#
loop_
_entity.id
_entity.type
_entity.pdbx_description
1 polymer ?
#
loop_
_entity_poly.entity_id
_entity_poly.type
_entity_poly.pdbx_seq_one_letter_code
_entity_poly.pdbx_strand_id
1 'polypeptide(L)'
;MKKTSAKFLAAAAALSLMMQTAVIASADSASAEQNDISAQIITETDSLATDEEDISDGDTTDGEYARGDVNNDGRVNVTDVSRAAAHIKSVKPLDDKALKAADVNLDGSVNVTDLSTLAAHVKGMRAMDWLEKLETVPDEEIVTKTSAYKKLDDIITLKKDLTVSWGEVDGAAEYDVNIIINGRERTLLSNGNKSSRKITADMLGNADFATVKVSPYKYYNTPTKQGVRSYLDGYEFDILIKPADLKGSLKTEHTRPLSVSLSWQAAGDAEFYEVYCTVDGKEKLFKRVNTTNCTMQVLADKDYSFRVKAVNDIARDGKTTTLTSDNSLTAELHTLPYYELAAKVLDRVGWDLRAAFNWSSSALPYYSMNQDGSWGMEGYADFGFLNGKGNCYVMAATFCEMAKMLGYDAHQIAGYTLNAYNQNPHDHSWVEIDNYNGSGITYIFDPDLTNERGAEGFAILYRSPGSYNYDINHLFNTRRIS
;
A
#
# COMPACT_ATOMS: atom_id res chain seq x y z
N MET A 1 -5.67 15.79 -21.28
CA MET A 1 -4.62 14.74 -21.30
C MET A 1 -5.08 13.61 -20.38
N LYS A 2 -5.03 12.33 -20.80
CA LYS A 2 -5.36 11.22 -19.90
C LYS A 2 -4.19 10.97 -18.94
N LYS A 3 -4.37 11.22 -17.64
CA LYS A 3 -3.46 10.69 -16.61
C LYS A 3 -3.72 9.18 -16.51
N THR A 4 -2.82 8.36 -17.06
CA THR A 4 -2.72 6.96 -16.64
C THR A 4 -2.16 6.94 -15.22
N SER A 5 -2.94 6.38 -14.28
CA SER A 5 -2.52 6.17 -12.89
C SER A 5 -1.24 5.33 -12.86
N ALA A 6 -0.12 5.97 -12.59
CA ALA A 6 1.17 5.30 -12.46
C ALA A 6 1.30 4.81 -11.01
N LYS A 7 0.68 3.64 -10.73
CA LYS A 7 0.92 2.87 -9.50
C LYS A 7 2.39 2.47 -9.42
N PHE A 8 3.21 3.36 -8.89
CA PHE A 8 4.59 3.05 -8.52
C PHE A 8 4.57 1.92 -7.50
N LEU A 9 5.30 0.84 -7.77
CA LEU A 9 5.64 -0.10 -6.70
C LEU A 9 6.47 0.67 -5.67
N ALA A 10 5.95 0.79 -4.45
CA ALA A 10 6.70 1.29 -3.29
C ALA A 10 7.73 0.23 -2.81
N ALA A 11 8.62 -0.17 -3.72
CA ALA A 11 9.62 -1.19 -3.51
C ALA A 11 10.81 -0.64 -2.70
N ALA A 12 10.81 -0.95 -1.40
CA ALA A 12 11.99 -1.03 -0.53
C ALA A 12 13.05 0.10 -0.66
N ALA A 13 12.69 1.34 -0.30
CA ALA A 13 13.64 2.42 -0.03
C ALA A 13 13.87 2.59 1.50
N ALA A 14 14.24 1.51 2.19
CA ALA A 14 14.47 1.47 3.64
C ALA A 14 15.87 0.91 3.99
N LEU A 15 16.89 1.35 3.25
CA LEU A 15 18.28 0.97 3.50
C LEU A 15 18.91 1.91 4.54
N SER A 16 18.61 1.66 5.83
CA SER A 16 19.37 2.29 6.93
C SER A 16 20.69 1.54 7.14
N LEU A 17 21.75 2.29 7.49
CA LEU A 17 23.12 1.81 7.47
C LEU A 17 23.47 1.02 8.75
N MET A 18 23.68 -0.30 8.63
CA MET A 18 24.34 -1.10 9.66
C MET A 18 25.42 -1.99 9.04
N MET A 19 26.68 -1.52 9.11
CA MET A 19 27.85 -2.35 8.85
C MET A 19 28.25 -3.11 10.11
N GLN A 20 28.09 -4.43 10.09
CA GLN A 20 28.97 -5.36 10.81
C GLN A 20 29.40 -6.46 9.85
N THR A 21 30.70 -6.56 9.57
CA THR A 21 31.28 -7.55 8.66
C THR A 21 31.94 -8.68 9.44
N ALA A 22 31.40 -9.88 9.31
CA ALA A 22 32.08 -11.13 9.63
C ALA A 22 32.29 -11.94 8.33
N VAL A 23 33.35 -12.74 8.28
CA VAL A 23 33.93 -13.32 7.05
C VAL A 23 33.67 -14.82 6.96
N ILE A 24 33.54 -15.39 5.75
CA ILE A 24 34.16 -16.66 5.30
C ILE A 24 33.87 -16.98 3.80
N ALA A 25 34.81 -17.73 3.18
CA ALA A 25 34.89 -18.30 1.82
C ALA A 25 33.59 -18.94 1.24
N SER A 26 33.29 -19.07 -0.06
CA SER A 26 34.00 -19.01 -1.38
C SER A 26 34.40 -20.35 -2.04
N ALA A 27 33.64 -20.78 -3.08
CA ALA A 27 33.96 -21.65 -4.23
C ALA A 27 32.69 -21.71 -5.15
N ASP A 28 32.65 -21.71 -6.49
CA ASP A 28 33.52 -22.17 -7.60
C ASP A 28 33.39 -23.70 -7.89
N SER A 29 33.21 -24.24 -9.12
CA SER A 29 32.93 -23.71 -10.49
C SER A 29 32.41 -24.83 -11.46
N ALA A 30 32.00 -24.43 -12.69
CA ALA A 30 31.83 -25.25 -13.93
C ALA A 30 30.74 -26.39 -13.93
N SER A 31 30.27 -26.96 -15.06
CA SER A 31 30.72 -27.00 -16.48
C SER A 31 29.57 -27.19 -17.51
N ALA A 32 29.88 -27.14 -18.82
CA ALA A 32 29.07 -27.68 -19.94
C ALA A 32 29.42 -29.18 -20.20
N GLU A 33 29.00 -29.99 -21.19
CA GLU A 33 28.47 -29.89 -22.60
C GLU A 33 27.49 -31.10 -22.85
N GLN A 34 26.46 -31.18 -23.73
CA GLN A 34 26.23 -31.00 -25.20
C GLN A 34 26.01 -32.35 -25.94
N ASN A 35 25.43 -32.32 -27.17
CA ASN A 35 25.21 -33.39 -28.19
C ASN A 35 24.03 -34.38 -27.97
N ASP A 36 23.32 -34.91 -28.99
CA ASP A 36 23.06 -34.59 -30.45
C ASP A 36 21.80 -35.44 -30.89
N ILE A 37 21.31 -35.77 -32.11
CA ILE A 37 21.71 -35.78 -33.55
C ILE A 37 20.45 -35.63 -34.46
N SER A 38 20.59 -35.12 -35.70
CA SER A 38 19.58 -35.14 -36.82
C SER A 38 19.48 -36.52 -37.52
N ALA A 39 18.68 -36.83 -38.56
CA ALA A 39 17.86 -36.12 -39.58
C ALA A 39 16.64 -37.02 -39.98
N GLN A 40 15.54 -36.65 -40.66
CA GLN A 40 15.16 -35.68 -41.72
C GLN A 40 15.32 -36.17 -43.20
N ILE A 41 14.40 -35.73 -44.08
CA ILE A 41 14.32 -35.91 -45.57
C ILE A 41 14.14 -37.39 -46.04
N ILE A 42 13.70 -37.80 -47.24
CA ILE A 42 13.77 -37.28 -48.64
C ILE A 42 12.34 -37.05 -49.25
N THR A 43 12.16 -37.02 -50.58
CA THR A 43 11.36 -35.98 -51.29
C THR A 43 10.44 -36.43 -52.46
N GLU A 44 9.58 -35.49 -52.91
CA GLU A 44 9.05 -35.30 -54.30
C GLU A 44 8.06 -36.33 -54.92
N THR A 45 7.22 -36.00 -55.90
CA THR A 45 6.91 -34.73 -56.65
C THR A 45 5.35 -34.57 -56.76
N ASP A 46 4.66 -33.74 -57.57
CA ASP A 46 4.95 -32.89 -58.74
C ASP A 46 4.04 -31.62 -58.79
N SER A 47 3.56 -31.22 -59.97
CA SER A 47 2.83 -29.99 -60.36
C SER A 47 1.56 -30.34 -61.17
N LEU A 48 0.65 -29.45 -61.63
CA LEU A 48 0.68 -28.03 -62.04
C LEU A 48 -0.70 -27.36 -61.78
N ALA A 49 -0.82 -26.04 -61.94
CA ALA A 49 -2.01 -25.25 -61.53
C ALA A 49 -2.59 -24.34 -62.64
N THR A 50 -3.86 -23.93 -62.45
CA THR A 50 -4.54 -22.68 -62.89
C THR A 50 -5.73 -22.46 -61.92
N ASP A 51 -5.85 -21.38 -61.15
CA ASP A 51 -6.13 -19.97 -61.51
C ASP A 51 -7.58 -19.79 -62.03
N GLU A 52 -8.48 -18.92 -61.57
CA GLU A 52 -8.65 -18.02 -60.38
C GLU A 52 -10.19 -18.03 -60.06
N GLU A 53 -10.79 -17.52 -58.97
CA GLU A 53 -10.78 -16.16 -58.39
C GLU A 53 -11.13 -16.14 -56.86
N ASP A 54 -10.96 -14.95 -56.26
CA ASP A 54 -11.20 -14.53 -54.87
C ASP A 54 -12.69 -14.55 -54.43
N ILE A 55 -12.93 -14.68 -53.11
CA ILE A 55 -13.83 -13.79 -52.33
C ILE A 55 -13.57 -13.95 -50.81
N SER A 56 -12.97 -12.89 -50.25
CA SER A 56 -13.04 -12.37 -48.87
C SER A 56 -13.38 -13.28 -47.67
N ASP A 57 -12.45 -13.29 -46.71
CA ASP A 57 -12.64 -12.87 -45.31
C ASP A 57 -13.88 -13.38 -44.54
N GLY A 58 -13.66 -14.33 -43.63
CA GLY A 58 -14.69 -14.90 -42.74
C GLY A 58 -14.27 -14.82 -41.27
N ASP A 59 -14.73 -13.77 -40.58
CA ASP A 59 -14.49 -13.54 -39.15
C ASP A 59 -14.89 -14.76 -38.30
N THR A 60 -13.90 -15.42 -37.68
CA THR A 60 -14.10 -16.57 -36.80
C THR A 60 -14.64 -16.11 -35.44
N THR A 61 -15.89 -15.66 -35.43
CA THR A 61 -16.62 -15.33 -34.21
C THR A 61 -16.60 -16.53 -33.26
N ASP A 62 -16.08 -16.35 -32.04
CA ASP A 62 -15.94 -17.41 -31.04
C ASP A 62 -17.28 -17.74 -30.33
N GLY A 63 -18.36 -17.77 -31.12
CA GLY A 63 -19.73 -17.95 -30.67
C GLY A 63 -20.02 -19.34 -30.09
N GLU A 64 -21.13 -19.44 -29.39
CA GLU A 64 -21.73 -20.71 -29.00
C GLU A 64 -22.60 -21.21 -30.16
N TYR A 65 -22.46 -22.48 -30.54
CA TYR A 65 -23.15 -23.04 -31.71
C TYR A 65 -24.68 -22.95 -31.55
N ALA A 66 -25.40 -22.64 -32.63
CA ALA A 66 -26.87 -22.58 -32.59
C ALA A 66 -27.48 -23.96 -32.31
N ARG A 67 -28.61 -24.02 -31.60
CA ARG A 67 -29.23 -25.32 -31.23
C ARG A 67 -29.68 -26.08 -32.49
N GLY A 68 -29.15 -27.29 -32.67
CA GLY A 68 -29.30 -28.12 -33.85
C GLY A 68 -28.23 -27.91 -34.93
N ASP A 69 -27.48 -26.81 -34.89
CA ASP A 69 -26.36 -26.54 -35.79
C ASP A 69 -25.08 -27.14 -35.18
N VAL A 70 -24.85 -28.42 -35.47
CA VAL A 70 -23.80 -29.24 -34.86
C VAL A 70 -22.47 -29.03 -35.61
N ASN A 71 -22.47 -28.41 -36.79
CA ASN A 71 -21.25 -28.04 -37.52
C ASN A 71 -20.91 -26.54 -37.54
N ASN A 72 -21.82 -25.66 -37.10
CA ASN A 72 -21.72 -24.21 -37.17
C ASN A 72 -21.60 -23.69 -38.62
N ASP A 73 -22.34 -24.29 -39.56
CA ASP A 73 -22.48 -23.79 -40.95
C ASP A 73 -23.64 -22.79 -41.13
N GLY A 74 -24.40 -22.53 -40.05
CA GLY A 74 -25.54 -21.62 -40.01
C GLY A 74 -26.86 -22.25 -40.44
N ARG A 75 -26.91 -23.57 -40.71
CA ARG A 75 -28.09 -24.25 -41.27
C ARG A 75 -28.28 -25.64 -40.66
N VAL A 76 -29.27 -25.81 -39.79
CA VAL A 76 -29.66 -27.14 -39.27
C VAL A 76 -30.08 -28.07 -40.42
N ASN A 77 -29.21 -29.02 -40.78
CA ASN A 77 -29.35 -29.83 -42.00
C ASN A 77 -28.95 -31.32 -41.80
N VAL A 78 -28.90 -32.09 -42.90
CA VAL A 78 -28.59 -33.53 -42.85
C VAL A 78 -27.16 -33.81 -42.37
N THR A 79 -26.27 -32.83 -42.49
CA THR A 79 -24.89 -32.86 -41.97
C THR A 79 -24.86 -32.95 -40.46
N ASP A 80 -25.74 -32.22 -39.77
CA ASP A 80 -25.86 -32.21 -38.30
C ASP A 80 -26.43 -33.51 -37.77
N VAL A 81 -27.48 -34.02 -38.44
CA VAL A 81 -28.03 -35.36 -38.21
C VAL A 81 -26.92 -36.42 -38.33
N SER A 82 -26.03 -36.26 -39.31
CA SER A 82 -24.89 -37.16 -39.51
C SER A 82 -23.81 -37.01 -38.44
N ARG A 83 -23.51 -35.78 -37.98
CA ARG A 83 -22.57 -35.50 -36.87
C ARG A 83 -23.08 -36.07 -35.54
N ALA A 84 -24.33 -35.76 -35.17
CA ALA A 84 -24.96 -36.29 -33.95
C ALA A 84 -25.04 -37.83 -33.98
N ALA A 85 -25.40 -38.43 -35.13
CA ALA A 85 -25.40 -39.89 -35.27
C ALA A 85 -24.00 -40.52 -35.15
N ALA A 86 -22.95 -39.86 -35.62
CA ALA A 86 -21.57 -40.33 -35.48
C ALA A 86 -21.08 -40.24 -34.02
N HIS A 87 -21.54 -39.24 -33.27
CA HIS A 87 -21.28 -39.11 -31.83
C HIS A 87 -21.95 -40.21 -31.01
N ILE A 88 -23.26 -40.40 -31.19
CA ILE A 88 -24.08 -41.39 -30.46
C ILE A 88 -23.60 -42.83 -30.73
N LYS A 89 -22.99 -43.09 -31.91
CA LYS A 89 -22.36 -44.37 -32.26
C LYS A 89 -20.89 -44.49 -31.82
N SER A 90 -20.35 -43.48 -31.15
CA SER A 90 -18.93 -43.36 -30.74
C SER A 90 -17.93 -43.47 -31.90
N VAL A 91 -18.34 -43.14 -33.13
CA VAL A 91 -17.49 -43.19 -34.35
C VAL A 91 -16.72 -41.89 -34.54
N LYS A 92 -17.31 -40.75 -34.17
CA LYS A 92 -16.63 -39.45 -34.16
C LYS A 92 -17.15 -38.61 -32.99
N PRO A 93 -16.32 -38.25 -31.99
CA PRO A 93 -16.74 -37.38 -30.89
C PRO A 93 -17.05 -35.97 -31.39
N LEU A 94 -17.79 -35.23 -30.57
CA LEU A 94 -18.07 -33.81 -30.75
C LEU A 94 -17.32 -33.03 -29.67
N ASP A 95 -16.96 -31.79 -30.00
CA ASP A 95 -16.47 -30.78 -29.06
C ASP A 95 -17.59 -30.22 -28.17
N ASP A 96 -17.24 -29.52 -27.09
CA ASP A 96 -18.18 -29.01 -26.09
C ASP A 96 -19.23 -28.02 -26.65
N LYS A 97 -18.95 -27.32 -27.76
CA LYS A 97 -19.92 -26.44 -28.42
C LYS A 97 -20.90 -27.26 -29.24
N ALA A 98 -20.39 -28.17 -30.06
CA ALA A 98 -21.21 -29.08 -30.87
C ALA A 98 -22.03 -30.07 -30.02
N LEU A 99 -21.57 -30.42 -28.81
CA LEU A 99 -22.37 -31.18 -27.84
C LEU A 99 -23.59 -30.39 -27.34
N LYS A 100 -23.42 -29.13 -26.95
CA LYS A 100 -24.53 -28.24 -26.57
C LYS A 100 -25.52 -27.99 -27.71
N ALA A 101 -25.03 -27.90 -28.95
CA ALA A 101 -25.90 -27.80 -30.13
C ALA A 101 -26.63 -29.10 -30.45
N ALA A 102 -26.03 -30.26 -30.17
CA ALA A 102 -26.62 -31.57 -30.39
C ALA A 102 -27.59 -32.02 -29.28
N ASP A 103 -27.51 -31.48 -28.06
CA ASP A 103 -28.55 -31.58 -27.04
C ASP A 103 -29.70 -30.61 -27.39
N VAL A 104 -30.59 -31.08 -28.27
CA VAL A 104 -31.69 -30.26 -28.80
C VAL A 104 -32.92 -30.29 -27.90
N ASN A 105 -32.96 -31.21 -26.93
CA ASN A 105 -34.07 -31.37 -26.00
C ASN A 105 -33.81 -30.79 -24.59
N LEU A 106 -32.53 -30.57 -24.25
CA LEU A 106 -32.02 -30.05 -22.97
C LEU A 106 -32.12 -31.03 -21.78
N ASP A 107 -32.02 -32.34 -22.03
CA ASP A 107 -31.87 -33.35 -20.96
C ASP A 107 -30.42 -33.48 -20.44
N GLY A 108 -29.46 -32.82 -21.10
CA GLY A 108 -28.03 -32.84 -20.74
C GLY A 108 -27.26 -34.04 -21.30
N SER A 109 -27.85 -34.87 -22.15
CA SER A 109 -27.27 -36.13 -22.65
C SER A 109 -27.58 -36.38 -24.13
N VAL A 110 -26.72 -35.93 -25.05
CA VAL A 110 -26.88 -36.12 -26.51
C VAL A 110 -27.18 -37.58 -26.88
N ASN A 111 -28.44 -37.89 -27.19
CA ASN A 111 -28.92 -39.27 -27.34
C ASN A 111 -29.83 -39.48 -28.57
N VAL A 112 -30.40 -40.68 -28.70
CA VAL A 112 -31.25 -41.04 -29.85
C VAL A 112 -32.52 -40.16 -29.91
N THR A 113 -32.98 -39.63 -28.79
CA THR A 113 -34.09 -38.67 -28.70
C THR A 113 -33.74 -37.39 -29.45
N ASP A 114 -32.56 -36.83 -29.21
CA ASP A 114 -32.06 -35.64 -29.91
C ASP A 114 -31.90 -35.89 -31.40
N LEU A 115 -31.23 -36.99 -31.76
CA LEU A 115 -31.05 -37.39 -33.15
C LEU A 115 -32.39 -37.56 -33.88
N SER A 116 -33.41 -38.10 -33.21
CA SER A 116 -34.76 -38.23 -33.78
C SER A 116 -35.47 -36.89 -33.95
N THR A 117 -35.25 -35.95 -33.02
CA THR A 117 -35.84 -34.60 -33.03
C THR A 117 -35.20 -33.74 -34.13
N LEU A 118 -33.86 -33.74 -34.19
CA LEU A 118 -33.04 -33.12 -35.22
C LEU A 118 -33.39 -33.68 -36.62
N ALA A 119 -33.48 -35.01 -36.76
CA ALA A 119 -33.86 -35.64 -38.03
C ALA A 119 -35.33 -35.40 -38.43
N ALA A 120 -36.25 -35.19 -37.48
CA ALA A 120 -37.64 -34.83 -37.77
C ALA A 120 -37.78 -33.36 -38.23
N HIS A 121 -36.96 -32.47 -37.66
CA HIS A 121 -36.85 -31.07 -38.08
C HIS A 121 -36.28 -30.95 -39.50
N VAL A 122 -35.13 -31.59 -39.78
CA VAL A 122 -34.49 -31.59 -41.11
C VAL A 122 -35.38 -32.21 -42.21
N LYS A 123 -36.27 -33.13 -41.85
CA LYS A 123 -37.26 -33.72 -42.77
C LYS A 123 -38.57 -32.91 -42.89
N GLY A 124 -38.70 -31.77 -42.20
CA GLY A 124 -39.92 -30.97 -42.18
C GLY A 124 -41.13 -31.66 -41.54
N MET A 125 -40.94 -32.79 -40.84
CA MET A 125 -42.04 -33.58 -40.26
C MET A 125 -42.49 -33.07 -38.89
N ARG A 126 -41.60 -32.39 -38.16
CA ARG A 126 -41.86 -31.79 -36.85
C ARG A 126 -40.85 -30.69 -36.58
N ALA A 127 -41.29 -29.45 -36.34
CA ALA A 127 -40.40 -28.38 -35.91
C ALA A 127 -39.84 -28.66 -34.50
N MET A 128 -38.73 -28.01 -34.13
CA MET A 128 -38.24 -28.08 -32.75
C MET A 128 -39.17 -27.27 -31.83
N ASP A 129 -39.88 -27.99 -30.98
CA ASP A 129 -40.92 -27.56 -30.04
C ASP A 129 -40.41 -26.64 -28.90
N TRP A 130 -39.22 -26.03 -29.03
CA TRP A 130 -38.80 -24.89 -28.21
C TRP A 130 -39.17 -23.56 -28.87
N LEU A 131 -39.09 -23.47 -30.20
CA LEU A 131 -39.34 -22.24 -30.94
C LEU A 131 -40.82 -21.86 -30.93
N GLU A 132 -41.72 -22.86 -31.02
CA GLU A 132 -43.17 -22.68 -30.95
C GLU A 132 -43.69 -22.38 -29.52
N LYS A 133 -42.80 -22.39 -28.52
CA LYS A 133 -43.06 -21.95 -27.14
C LYS A 133 -42.52 -20.56 -26.84
N LEU A 134 -41.76 -19.96 -27.75
CA LEU A 134 -41.35 -18.56 -27.62
C LEU A 134 -42.45 -17.63 -28.14
N GLU A 135 -42.63 -16.52 -27.45
CA GLU A 135 -43.40 -15.38 -27.94
C GLU A 135 -42.84 -14.97 -29.32
N THR A 136 -43.71 -14.75 -30.30
CA THR A 136 -43.30 -14.35 -31.65
C THR A 136 -43.55 -12.87 -31.84
N VAL A 137 -42.50 -12.09 -32.09
CA VAL A 137 -42.55 -10.62 -32.24
C VAL A 137 -41.91 -10.18 -33.56
N PRO A 138 -42.26 -9.00 -34.09
CA PRO A 138 -41.58 -8.40 -35.25
C PRO A 138 -40.09 -8.16 -35.00
N ASP A 139 -39.29 -8.17 -36.06
CA ASP A 139 -37.84 -7.94 -35.98
C ASP A 139 -37.52 -6.51 -35.47
N GLU A 140 -38.44 -5.55 -35.68
CA GLU A 140 -38.36 -4.17 -35.19
C GLU A 140 -38.52 -4.04 -33.66
N GLU A 141 -39.08 -5.05 -32.98
CA GLU A 141 -39.21 -5.08 -31.52
C GLU A 141 -37.99 -5.75 -30.83
N ILE A 142 -37.03 -6.27 -31.60
CA ILE A 142 -35.82 -6.92 -31.07
C ILE A 142 -34.78 -5.87 -30.65
N VAL A 143 -34.65 -5.68 -29.34
CA VAL A 143 -33.63 -4.84 -28.72
C VAL A 143 -32.28 -5.56 -28.79
N THR A 144 -31.48 -5.27 -29.81
CA THR A 144 -30.20 -5.96 -30.08
C THR A 144 -29.07 -5.67 -29.06
N LYS A 145 -29.26 -4.72 -28.14
CA LYS A 145 -28.35 -4.42 -27.02
C LYS A 145 -29.05 -3.61 -25.92
N THR A 146 -28.75 -3.88 -24.64
CA THR A 146 -29.19 -3.03 -23.53
C THR A 146 -28.65 -1.60 -23.71
N SER A 147 -29.56 -0.63 -23.81
CA SER A 147 -29.26 0.79 -24.03
C SER A 147 -29.48 1.65 -22.79
N ALA A 148 -30.46 1.30 -21.95
CA ALA A 148 -30.73 1.92 -20.66
C ALA A 148 -30.20 1.05 -19.51
N TYR A 149 -29.59 1.69 -18.51
CA TYR A 149 -29.05 1.05 -17.31
C TYR A 149 -29.47 1.82 -16.07
N LYS A 150 -30.08 1.14 -15.10
CA LYS A 150 -30.32 1.69 -13.77
C LYS A 150 -29.02 1.67 -12.97
N LYS A 151 -28.49 2.85 -12.63
CA LYS A 151 -27.34 2.95 -11.72
C LYS A 151 -27.72 2.39 -10.33
N LEU A 152 -26.92 1.49 -9.80
CA LEU A 152 -26.94 1.01 -8.42
C LEU A 152 -25.80 1.69 -7.62
N ASP A 153 -25.81 1.54 -6.31
CA ASP A 153 -24.76 2.10 -5.45
C ASP A 153 -23.37 1.50 -5.78
N ASP A 154 -22.34 2.36 -5.76
CA ASP A 154 -20.96 1.95 -6.07
C ASP A 154 -20.36 1.11 -4.92
N ILE A 155 -19.65 0.03 -5.28
CA ILE A 155 -19.07 -0.90 -4.30
C ILE A 155 -17.64 -0.49 -3.97
N ILE A 156 -17.45 0.09 -2.79
CA ILE A 156 -16.13 0.42 -2.24
C ILE A 156 -15.53 -0.82 -1.59
N THR A 157 -14.40 -1.30 -2.11
CA THR A 157 -13.72 -2.52 -1.61
C THR A 157 -12.20 -2.40 -1.65
N LEU A 158 -11.51 -3.28 -0.92
CA LEU A 158 -10.12 -3.64 -1.21
C LEU A 158 -10.05 -4.41 -2.53
N LYS A 159 -8.85 -4.47 -3.14
CA LYS A 159 -8.58 -5.31 -4.31
C LYS A 159 -8.56 -6.80 -3.91
N LYS A 160 -9.69 -7.46 -4.08
CA LYS A 160 -9.92 -8.88 -3.74
C LYS A 160 -11.04 -9.46 -4.59
N ASP A 161 -11.19 -10.78 -4.53
CA ASP A 161 -12.38 -11.46 -5.03
C ASP A 161 -13.66 -10.97 -4.32
N LEU A 162 -14.69 -10.71 -5.11
CA LEU A 162 -15.96 -10.13 -4.68
C LEU A 162 -17.13 -10.85 -5.37
N THR A 163 -18.20 -11.15 -4.63
CA THR A 163 -19.49 -11.47 -5.24
C THR A 163 -20.32 -10.20 -5.32
N VAL A 164 -20.76 -9.84 -6.52
CA VAL A 164 -21.69 -8.74 -6.79
C VAL A 164 -23.08 -9.30 -7.10
N SER A 165 -24.13 -8.55 -6.80
CA SER A 165 -25.53 -8.98 -6.96
C SER A 165 -26.43 -7.82 -7.38
N TRP A 166 -27.48 -8.12 -8.12
CA TRP A 166 -28.47 -7.18 -8.62
C TRP A 166 -29.90 -7.69 -8.36
N GLY A 167 -30.91 -6.87 -8.63
CA GLY A 167 -32.31 -7.30 -8.55
C GLY A 167 -32.65 -8.26 -9.70
N GLU A 168 -33.56 -9.19 -9.47
CA GLU A 168 -34.08 -10.02 -10.55
C GLU A 168 -34.98 -9.19 -11.48
N VAL A 169 -34.78 -9.36 -12.79
CA VAL A 169 -35.52 -8.64 -13.83
C VAL A 169 -36.63 -9.56 -14.35
N ASP A 170 -37.87 -9.10 -14.24
CA ASP A 170 -39.03 -9.87 -14.68
C ASP A 170 -38.96 -10.18 -16.19
N GLY A 171 -39.36 -11.39 -16.55
CA GLY A 171 -39.26 -11.92 -17.91
C GLY A 171 -37.84 -12.17 -18.44
N ALA A 172 -36.76 -11.86 -17.71
CA ALA A 172 -35.40 -12.17 -18.13
C ALA A 172 -35.11 -13.68 -18.05
N ALA A 173 -34.52 -14.25 -19.11
CA ALA A 173 -34.06 -15.63 -19.12
C ALA A 173 -32.65 -15.75 -18.51
N GLU A 174 -31.76 -14.84 -18.91
CA GLU A 174 -30.33 -14.86 -18.55
C GLU A 174 -29.76 -13.43 -18.46
N TYR A 175 -28.54 -13.32 -17.93
CA TYR A 175 -27.79 -12.06 -17.84
C TYR A 175 -26.38 -12.22 -18.43
N ASP A 176 -25.97 -11.27 -19.29
CA ASP A 176 -24.57 -11.03 -19.62
C ASP A 176 -23.99 -9.97 -18.68
N VAL A 177 -22.71 -10.13 -18.28
CA VAL A 177 -22.03 -9.23 -17.33
C VAL A 177 -20.70 -8.76 -17.89
N ASN A 178 -20.59 -7.46 -18.13
CA ASN A 178 -19.45 -6.83 -18.78
C ASN A 178 -18.71 -5.92 -17.80
N ILE A 179 -17.37 -6.00 -17.80
CA ILE A 179 -16.50 -5.23 -16.90
C ILE A 179 -15.69 -4.25 -17.74
N ILE A 180 -15.91 -2.95 -17.54
CA ILE A 180 -15.22 -1.87 -18.27
C ILE A 180 -14.10 -1.31 -17.39
N ILE A 181 -12.88 -1.34 -17.93
CA ILE A 181 -11.66 -0.90 -17.23
C ILE A 181 -10.94 0.13 -18.11
N ASN A 182 -10.65 1.31 -17.55
CA ASN A 182 -10.00 2.43 -18.26
C ASN A 182 -10.72 2.85 -19.56
N GLY A 183 -12.03 2.63 -19.65
CA GLY A 183 -12.84 2.87 -20.86
C GLY A 183 -12.63 1.85 -21.98
N ARG A 184 -12.07 0.68 -21.69
CA ARG A 184 -12.09 -0.50 -22.55
C ARG A 184 -12.99 -1.56 -21.93
N GLU A 185 -13.87 -2.14 -22.74
CA GLU A 185 -14.73 -3.24 -22.29
C GLU A 185 -13.94 -4.55 -22.23
N ARG A 186 -14.22 -5.36 -21.20
CA ARG A 186 -13.88 -6.78 -21.11
C ARG A 186 -15.18 -7.58 -20.96
N THR A 187 -15.88 -7.67 -22.09
CA THR A 187 -16.80 -8.76 -22.46
C THR A 187 -15.98 -10.06 -22.60
N LEU A 188 -16.47 -11.29 -22.37
CA LEU A 188 -17.80 -11.80 -22.04
C LEU A 188 -17.73 -12.71 -20.81
N LEU A 189 -18.77 -12.72 -19.97
CA LEU A 189 -19.06 -13.81 -19.04
C LEU A 189 -20.58 -13.99 -18.96
N SER A 190 -21.12 -15.01 -19.64
CA SER A 190 -22.52 -15.38 -19.46
C SER A 190 -22.76 -15.83 -18.02
N ASN A 191 -23.87 -15.41 -17.43
CA ASN A 191 -24.20 -15.69 -16.03
C ASN A 191 -25.34 -16.69 -15.84
N GLY A 192 -25.96 -17.14 -16.94
CA GLY A 192 -27.23 -17.83 -16.90
C GLY A 192 -28.30 -16.96 -16.23
N ASN A 193 -29.27 -17.61 -15.59
CA ASN A 193 -30.38 -16.97 -14.89
C ASN A 193 -30.02 -16.35 -13.51
N LYS A 194 -28.74 -16.31 -13.11
CA LYS A 194 -28.36 -15.89 -11.74
C LYS A 194 -28.30 -14.37 -11.60
N SER A 195 -28.90 -13.86 -10.53
CA SER A 195 -28.89 -12.47 -10.06
C SER A 195 -27.59 -12.04 -9.34
N SER A 196 -26.49 -12.80 -9.51
CA SER A 196 -25.18 -12.50 -8.89
C SER A 196 -23.99 -13.11 -9.65
N ARG A 197 -22.83 -12.45 -9.59
CA ARG A 197 -21.56 -12.86 -10.23
C ARG A 197 -20.38 -12.77 -9.26
N LYS A 198 -19.46 -13.73 -9.32
CA LYS A 198 -18.12 -13.57 -8.73
C LYS A 198 -17.20 -12.84 -9.72
N ILE A 199 -16.64 -11.71 -9.29
CA ILE A 199 -15.57 -10.96 -9.97
C ILE A 199 -14.27 -11.22 -9.20
N THR A 200 -13.20 -11.60 -9.89
CA THR A 200 -11.91 -11.87 -9.24
C THR A 200 -11.00 -10.64 -9.23
N ALA A 201 -10.01 -10.63 -8.33
CA ALA A 201 -9.00 -9.58 -8.31
C ALA A 201 -8.26 -9.44 -9.65
N ASP A 202 -8.03 -10.55 -10.37
CA ASP A 202 -7.35 -10.58 -11.66
C ASP A 202 -8.17 -9.93 -12.80
N MET A 203 -9.50 -10.05 -12.76
CA MET A 203 -10.39 -9.40 -13.73
C MET A 203 -10.22 -7.87 -13.69
N LEU A 204 -10.05 -7.32 -12.48
CA LEU A 204 -9.84 -5.89 -12.21
C LEU A 204 -8.42 -5.42 -12.58
N GLY A 205 -7.46 -6.34 -12.74
CA GLY A 205 -6.09 -6.05 -13.16
C GLY A 205 -5.38 -5.09 -12.20
N ASN A 206 -4.94 -3.93 -12.70
CA ASN A 206 -4.32 -2.87 -11.88
C ASN A 206 -5.18 -1.60 -11.76
N ALA A 207 -6.45 -1.67 -12.15
CA ALA A 207 -7.35 -0.52 -12.17
C ALA A 207 -7.58 0.08 -10.78
N ASP A 208 -7.94 1.37 -10.76
CA ASP A 208 -8.41 2.07 -9.55
C ASP A 208 -9.93 1.93 -9.38
N PHE A 209 -10.64 1.74 -10.49
CA PHE A 209 -12.05 1.36 -10.52
C PHE A 209 -12.36 0.53 -11.76
N ALA A 210 -13.49 -0.18 -11.72
CA ALA A 210 -14.08 -0.82 -12.89
C ALA A 210 -15.60 -0.60 -12.89
N THR A 211 -16.17 -0.27 -14.05
CA THR A 211 -17.62 -0.15 -14.23
C THR A 211 -18.18 -1.51 -14.62
N VAL A 212 -19.15 -2.03 -13.87
CA VAL A 212 -19.87 -3.25 -14.20
C VAL A 212 -21.18 -2.87 -14.86
N LYS A 213 -21.47 -3.46 -16.02
CA LYS A 213 -22.78 -3.42 -16.68
C LYS A 213 -23.37 -4.82 -16.71
N VAL A 214 -24.63 -4.93 -16.29
CA VAL A 214 -25.43 -6.15 -16.33
C VAL A 214 -26.51 -5.94 -17.37
N SER A 215 -26.57 -6.84 -18.34
CA SER A 215 -27.48 -6.80 -19.49
C SER A 215 -28.37 -8.04 -19.47
N PRO A 216 -29.58 -7.96 -18.90
CA PRO A 216 -30.56 -9.04 -18.95
C PRO A 216 -31.07 -9.22 -20.38
N TYR A 217 -31.41 -10.44 -20.77
CA TYR A 217 -32.08 -10.72 -22.04
C TYR A 217 -33.10 -11.85 -21.90
N LYS A 218 -34.04 -11.87 -22.84
CA LYS A 218 -34.94 -13.01 -23.04
C LYS A 218 -34.93 -13.47 -24.50
N TYR A 219 -35.36 -14.70 -24.72
CA TYR A 219 -35.45 -15.29 -26.05
C TYR A 219 -36.83 -15.04 -26.67
N TYR A 220 -36.86 -14.70 -27.95
CA TYR A 220 -38.04 -14.53 -28.78
C TYR A 220 -37.93 -15.39 -30.03
N ASN A 221 -39.07 -15.64 -30.68
CA ASN A 221 -39.12 -16.11 -32.07
C ASN A 221 -39.43 -14.94 -33.02
N THR A 222 -38.84 -14.93 -34.21
CA THR A 222 -39.15 -13.98 -35.29
C THR A 222 -40.28 -14.50 -36.20
N PRO A 223 -40.90 -13.66 -37.06
CA PRO A 223 -41.87 -14.11 -38.06
C PRO A 223 -41.24 -15.07 -39.09
N THR A 224 -39.91 -14.98 -39.27
CA THR A 224 -39.09 -15.85 -40.14
C THR A 224 -38.71 -17.19 -39.48
N LYS A 225 -39.22 -17.48 -38.27
CA LYS A 225 -38.92 -18.68 -37.46
C LYS A 225 -37.45 -18.80 -37.04
N GLN A 226 -36.88 -17.71 -36.51
CA GLN A 226 -35.53 -17.68 -35.93
C GLN A 226 -35.61 -17.35 -34.43
N GLY A 227 -34.80 -18.03 -33.62
CA GLY A 227 -34.68 -17.75 -32.18
C GLY A 227 -33.65 -16.65 -31.93
N VAL A 228 -34.07 -15.54 -31.32
CA VAL A 228 -33.25 -14.33 -31.14
C VAL A 228 -33.22 -13.88 -29.67
N ARG A 229 -32.11 -13.26 -29.24
CA ARG A 229 -32.01 -12.57 -27.95
C ARG A 229 -32.52 -11.13 -28.10
N SER A 230 -33.47 -10.72 -27.26
CA SER A 230 -33.84 -9.31 -27.07
C SER A 230 -33.46 -8.90 -25.66
N TYR A 231 -32.70 -7.81 -25.55
CA TYR A 231 -32.17 -7.29 -24.30
C TYR A 231 -33.18 -6.41 -23.57
N LEU A 232 -33.11 -6.41 -22.24
CA LEU A 232 -33.94 -5.61 -21.35
C LEU A 232 -33.10 -4.48 -20.72
N ASP A 233 -33.77 -3.56 -20.02
CA ASP A 233 -33.13 -2.52 -19.21
C ASP A 233 -32.21 -3.15 -18.15
N GLY A 234 -30.97 -2.67 -18.08
CA GLY A 234 -29.90 -3.28 -17.29
C GLY A 234 -29.60 -2.59 -15.97
N TYR A 235 -28.52 -3.03 -15.34
CA TYR A 235 -27.94 -2.38 -14.15
C TYR A 235 -26.49 -1.93 -14.41
N GLU A 236 -26.09 -0.86 -13.76
CA GLU A 236 -24.72 -0.34 -13.82
C GLU A 236 -24.23 0.12 -12.44
N PHE A 237 -22.98 -0.15 -12.08
CA PHE A 237 -22.36 0.33 -10.84
C PHE A 237 -20.84 0.30 -10.98
N ASP A 238 -20.12 1.12 -10.22
CA ASP A 238 -18.66 1.09 -10.21
C ASP A 238 -18.14 0.33 -8.98
N ILE A 239 -17.15 -0.52 -9.20
CA ILE A 239 -16.32 -1.10 -8.14
C ILE A 239 -15.14 -0.16 -7.94
N LEU A 240 -15.01 0.43 -6.74
CA LEU A 240 -13.99 1.42 -6.42
C LEU A 240 -12.96 0.82 -5.46
N ILE A 241 -11.67 0.87 -5.81
CA ILE A 241 -10.60 0.27 -5.03
C ILE A 241 -10.04 1.26 -4.01
N LYS A 242 -10.43 1.08 -2.74
CA LYS A 242 -9.83 1.80 -1.61
C LYS A 242 -8.49 1.16 -1.22
N PRO A 243 -7.55 1.92 -0.65
CA PRO A 243 -6.31 1.36 -0.14
C PRO A 243 -6.55 0.47 1.08
N ALA A 244 -5.67 -0.49 1.30
CA ALA A 244 -5.67 -1.32 2.50
C ALA A 244 -5.32 -0.52 3.76
N ASP A 245 -5.71 -1.06 4.91
CA ASP A 245 -5.31 -0.48 6.20
C ASP A 245 -3.80 -0.51 6.40
N LEU A 246 -3.29 0.59 6.96
CA LEU A 246 -1.94 0.70 7.48
C LEU A 246 -1.75 -0.29 8.65
N LYS A 247 -0.52 -0.81 8.79
CA LYS A 247 -0.16 -1.83 9.79
C LYS A 247 1.08 -1.44 10.57
N GLY A 248 1.26 -2.07 11.74
CA GLY A 248 2.34 -1.73 12.67
C GLY A 248 2.03 -0.46 13.46
N SER A 249 3.05 0.38 13.66
CA SER A 249 2.94 1.67 14.32
C SER A 249 3.50 2.80 13.44
N LEU A 250 3.02 4.02 13.67
CA LEU A 250 3.69 5.22 13.17
C LEU A 250 4.90 5.48 14.05
N LYS A 251 6.09 5.52 13.44
CA LYS A 251 7.34 5.88 14.14
C LYS A 251 7.59 7.38 14.05
N THR A 252 8.04 7.95 15.15
CA THR A 252 8.37 9.37 15.33
C THR A 252 9.78 9.48 15.88
N GLU A 253 10.60 10.38 15.34
CA GLU A 253 12.00 10.55 15.77
C GLU A 253 12.46 12.01 15.63
N HIS A 254 13.24 12.48 16.60
CA HIS A 254 13.85 13.81 16.56
C HIS A 254 15.11 13.80 15.68
N THR A 255 15.07 14.53 14.58
CA THR A 255 16.25 14.74 13.70
C THR A 255 17.06 15.98 14.12
N ARG A 256 16.35 17.00 14.64
CA ARG A 256 16.82 18.19 15.37
C ARG A 256 15.67 18.63 16.30
N PRO A 257 15.88 19.51 17.29
CA PRO A 257 14.81 19.99 18.18
C PRO A 257 13.57 20.54 17.46
N LEU A 258 13.79 21.27 16.37
CA LEU A 258 12.72 21.85 15.54
C LEU A 258 12.36 20.97 14.33
N SER A 259 12.75 19.68 14.31
CA SER A 259 12.59 18.81 13.13
C SER A 259 12.32 17.35 13.49
N VAL A 260 11.11 16.88 13.20
CA VAL A 260 10.64 15.50 13.46
C VAL A 260 10.52 14.72 12.16
N SER A 261 11.05 13.50 12.13
CA SER A 261 10.77 12.51 11.08
C SER A 261 9.60 11.61 11.49
N LEU A 262 8.79 11.25 10.50
CA LEU A 262 7.67 10.32 10.61
C LEU A 262 7.88 9.18 9.61
N SER A 263 7.67 7.92 10.02
CA SER A 263 7.76 6.77 9.10
C SER A 263 6.79 5.64 9.45
N TRP A 264 6.32 4.92 8.43
CA TRP A 264 5.30 3.87 8.54
C TRP A 264 5.53 2.73 7.52
N GLN A 265 4.75 1.65 7.63
CA GLN A 265 4.73 0.57 6.64
C GLN A 265 3.79 0.92 5.47
N ALA A 266 4.12 0.48 4.25
CA ALA A 266 3.27 0.71 3.08
C ALA A 266 1.91 0.02 3.22
N ALA A 267 0.84 0.72 2.84
CA ALA A 267 -0.47 0.14 2.63
C ALA A 267 -0.57 -0.49 1.23
N GLY A 268 -1.31 -1.60 1.11
CA GLY A 268 -1.62 -2.21 -0.19
C GLY A 268 -2.55 -1.34 -1.03
N ASP A 269 -2.33 -1.32 -2.35
CA ASP A 269 -3.10 -0.52 -3.33
C ASP A 269 -3.24 0.98 -3.00
N ALA A 270 -2.31 1.57 -2.23
CA ALA A 270 -2.29 2.98 -1.90
C ALA A 270 -1.54 3.84 -2.94
N GLU A 271 -2.17 4.92 -3.40
CA GLU A 271 -1.58 5.92 -4.30
C GLU A 271 -0.68 6.90 -3.53
N PHE A 272 -1.16 7.39 -2.38
CA PHE A 272 -0.42 8.29 -1.49
C PHE A 272 -0.89 8.19 -0.04
N TYR A 273 -0.28 8.99 0.83
CA TYR A 273 -0.61 9.11 2.25
C TYR A 273 -0.92 10.57 2.60
N GLU A 274 -1.94 10.77 3.43
CA GLU A 274 -2.23 12.05 4.06
C GLU A 274 -1.72 12.05 5.50
N VAL A 275 -0.77 12.96 5.76
CA VAL A 275 -0.15 13.16 7.07
C VAL A 275 -0.78 14.36 7.72
N TYR A 276 -1.41 14.15 8.87
CA TYR A 276 -2.03 15.18 9.71
C TYR A 276 -1.21 15.37 10.98
N CYS A 277 -1.17 16.61 11.47
CA CYS A 277 -0.62 16.94 12.79
C CYS A 277 -1.61 17.77 13.59
N THR A 278 -1.66 17.51 14.89
CA THR A 278 -2.43 18.24 15.90
C THR A 278 -1.46 18.85 16.89
N VAL A 279 -1.54 20.17 17.07
CA VAL A 279 -0.82 20.94 18.08
C VAL A 279 -1.77 22.00 18.63
N ASP A 280 -1.67 22.32 19.93
CA ASP A 280 -2.60 23.21 20.64
C ASP A 280 -4.10 22.87 20.38
N GLY A 281 -4.40 21.56 20.33
CA GLY A 281 -5.74 21.02 20.08
C GLY A 281 -6.29 21.17 18.66
N LYS A 282 -5.48 21.60 17.68
CA LYS A 282 -5.92 21.91 16.30
C LYS A 282 -5.27 20.99 15.29
N GLU A 283 -6.02 20.00 14.80
CA GLU A 283 -5.58 19.14 13.69
C GLU A 283 -5.55 19.92 12.37
N LYS A 284 -4.51 19.67 11.56
CA LYS A 284 -4.40 20.12 10.16
C LYS A 284 -3.80 19.02 9.30
N LEU A 285 -4.17 18.98 8.01
CA LEU A 285 -3.38 18.26 7.01
C LEU A 285 -2.03 18.97 6.87
N PHE A 286 -0.94 18.30 7.22
CA PHE A 286 0.41 18.82 7.03
C PHE A 286 0.86 18.62 5.57
N LYS A 287 0.75 17.40 5.04
CA LYS A 287 1.26 17.07 3.71
C LYS A 287 0.62 15.82 3.10
N ARG A 288 0.51 15.79 1.77
CA ARG A 288 0.32 14.58 0.97
C ARG A 288 1.68 14.08 0.48
N VAL A 289 1.98 12.79 0.67
CA VAL A 289 3.25 12.16 0.23
C VAL A 289 3.02 10.79 -0.38
N ASN A 290 3.76 10.44 -1.43
CA ASN A 290 3.78 9.10 -2.03
C ASN A 290 4.89 8.19 -1.46
N THR A 291 5.67 8.70 -0.49
CA THR A 291 6.65 7.96 0.31
C THR A 291 6.04 7.47 1.62
N THR A 292 6.60 6.41 2.22
CA THR A 292 6.19 5.91 3.55
C THR A 292 6.89 6.64 4.72
N ASN A 293 7.36 7.86 4.47
CA ASN A 293 8.00 8.74 5.43
C ASN A 293 7.89 10.20 5.02
N CYS A 294 8.05 11.10 5.99
CA CYS A 294 8.27 12.53 5.77
C CYS A 294 8.94 13.20 6.98
N THR A 295 9.64 14.32 6.75
CA THR A 295 10.15 15.20 7.82
C THR A 295 9.32 16.49 7.89
N MET A 296 9.11 17.01 9.10
CA MET A 296 8.34 18.21 9.40
C MET A 296 9.10 19.14 10.34
N GLN A 297 9.01 20.45 10.10
CA GLN A 297 9.47 21.46 11.07
C GLN A 297 8.42 21.64 12.17
N VAL A 298 8.84 21.63 13.43
CA VAL A 298 8.00 21.75 14.63
C VAL A 298 8.40 22.93 15.49
N LEU A 299 7.50 23.35 16.37
CA LEU A 299 7.84 24.22 17.49
C LEU A 299 8.51 23.37 18.60
N ALA A 300 9.43 23.98 19.36
CA ALA A 300 10.02 23.39 20.56
C ALA A 300 9.02 23.38 21.73
N ASP A 301 9.23 22.49 22.71
CA ASP A 301 8.45 22.38 23.95
C ASP A 301 6.92 22.32 23.69
N LYS A 302 6.53 21.36 22.83
CA LYS A 302 5.15 21.18 22.40
C LYS A 302 4.75 19.73 22.23
N ASP A 303 3.58 19.40 22.76
CA ASP A 303 2.90 18.14 22.47
C ASP A 303 2.30 18.16 21.06
N TYR A 304 2.73 17.20 20.24
CA TYR A 304 2.15 16.92 18.94
C TYR A 304 1.50 15.53 18.93
N SER A 305 0.32 15.44 18.33
CA SER A 305 -0.29 14.16 17.93
C SER A 305 -0.33 14.06 16.41
N PHE A 306 0.13 12.95 15.86
CA PHE A 306 0.23 12.69 14.42
C PHE A 306 -0.75 11.62 14.00
N ARG A 307 -1.29 11.75 12.78
CA ARG A 307 -2.20 10.77 12.19
C ARG A 307 -1.91 10.60 10.70
N VAL A 308 -1.70 9.36 10.26
CA VAL A 308 -1.45 9.04 8.84
C VAL A 308 -2.56 8.14 8.29
N LYS A 309 -3.09 8.50 7.12
CA LYS A 309 -4.04 7.68 6.34
C LYS A 309 -3.43 7.30 4.99
N ALA A 310 -3.74 6.11 4.50
CA ALA A 310 -3.52 5.75 3.10
C ALA A 310 -4.70 6.26 2.25
N VAL A 311 -4.44 6.73 1.03
CA VAL A 311 -5.41 7.46 0.20
C VAL A 311 -5.24 7.15 -1.30
N ASN A 312 -6.37 7.04 -2.01
CA ASN A 312 -6.49 6.95 -3.48
C ASN A 312 -7.43 8.06 -3.99
N ASP A 313 -7.07 8.80 -5.03
CA ASP A 313 -7.92 9.84 -5.67
C ASP A 313 -8.47 9.34 -7.02
N ILE A 314 -9.61 8.64 -6.99
CA ILE A 314 -10.20 7.99 -8.17
C ILE A 314 -10.91 9.00 -9.06
N ALA A 315 -10.41 9.21 -10.29
CA ALA A 315 -11.01 10.09 -11.28
C ALA A 315 -11.93 9.33 -12.28
N ARG A 316 -13.23 9.64 -12.25
CA ARG A 316 -14.28 9.13 -13.18
C ARG A 316 -15.31 10.22 -13.47
N ASP A 317 -15.93 10.20 -14.65
CA ASP A 317 -17.05 11.10 -15.01
C ASP A 317 -16.78 12.60 -14.82
N GLY A 318 -15.52 13.02 -14.96
CA GLY A 318 -15.08 14.40 -14.72
C GLY A 318 -14.94 14.80 -13.23
N LYS A 319 -15.19 13.88 -12.29
CA LYS A 319 -15.10 14.06 -10.85
C LYS A 319 -13.97 13.22 -10.25
N THR A 320 -13.41 13.67 -9.13
CA THR A 320 -12.52 12.87 -8.28
C THR A 320 -13.26 12.38 -7.04
N THR A 321 -13.07 11.11 -6.68
CA THR A 321 -13.56 10.49 -5.44
C THR A 321 -12.36 10.04 -4.61
N THR A 322 -12.07 10.76 -3.53
CA THR A 322 -11.03 10.39 -2.56
C THR A 322 -11.53 9.24 -1.70
N LEU A 323 -10.78 8.14 -1.65
CA LEU A 323 -11.01 7.00 -0.74
C LEU A 323 -9.82 6.86 0.20
N THR A 324 -10.07 6.62 1.49
CA THR A 324 -9.02 6.36 2.49
C THR A 324 -9.05 4.91 2.97
N SER A 325 -8.00 4.50 3.66
CA SER A 325 -8.06 3.35 4.57
C SER A 325 -9.11 3.58 5.66
N ASP A 326 -9.64 2.51 6.25
CA ASP A 326 -10.59 2.61 7.37
C ASP A 326 -9.84 3.01 8.63
N ASN A 327 -8.70 2.35 8.87
CA ASN A 327 -7.80 2.61 9.97
C ASN A 327 -6.70 3.62 9.57
N SER A 328 -6.29 4.42 10.55
CA SER A 328 -5.15 5.34 10.46
C SER A 328 -4.15 5.03 11.56
N LEU A 329 -2.85 5.11 11.28
CA LEU A 329 -1.83 5.06 12.33
C LEU A 329 -1.76 6.41 13.04
N THR A 330 -1.60 6.37 14.36
CA THR A 330 -1.33 7.55 15.19
C THR A 330 -0.04 7.37 15.99
N ALA A 331 0.54 8.50 16.41
CA ALA A 331 1.64 8.56 17.37
C ALA A 331 1.63 9.93 18.06
N GLU A 332 2.17 10.00 19.27
CA GLU A 332 2.31 11.23 20.04
C GLU A 332 3.78 11.49 20.35
N LEU A 333 4.17 12.76 20.37
CA LEU A 333 5.54 13.19 20.60
C LEU A 333 5.55 14.57 21.26
N HIS A 334 6.21 14.68 22.40
CA HIS A 334 6.60 15.96 22.96
C HIS A 334 7.92 16.41 22.30
N THR A 335 7.98 17.63 21.79
CA THR A 335 9.14 18.15 21.04
C THR A 335 10.21 18.74 21.93
N LEU A 336 11.48 18.55 21.56
CA LEU A 336 12.62 19.00 22.38
C LEU A 336 12.63 20.54 22.58
N PRO A 337 13.17 21.04 23.70
CA PRO A 337 13.46 22.46 23.88
C PRO A 337 14.49 22.96 22.85
N TYR A 338 14.49 24.27 22.59
CA TYR A 338 15.42 24.92 21.66
C TYR A 338 16.03 26.18 22.29
N TYR A 339 17.36 26.20 22.38
CA TYR A 339 18.14 27.29 22.96
C TYR A 339 19.20 27.77 21.95
N GLU A 340 19.06 28.99 21.44
CA GLU A 340 19.76 29.45 20.23
C GLU A 340 21.30 29.46 20.36
N LEU A 341 21.83 29.71 21.56
CA LEU A 341 23.28 29.72 21.80
C LEU A 341 23.87 28.32 21.85
N ALA A 342 23.17 27.35 22.45
CA ALA A 342 23.55 25.94 22.44
C ALA A 342 23.50 25.38 21.02
N ALA A 343 22.49 25.74 20.21
CA ALA A 343 22.42 25.37 18.79
C ALA A 343 23.70 25.77 18.02
N LYS A 344 24.18 27.02 18.22
CA LYS A 344 25.42 27.54 17.61
C LYS A 344 26.69 26.83 18.08
N VAL A 345 26.67 26.12 19.21
CA VAL A 345 27.77 25.21 19.60
C VAL A 345 27.56 23.84 18.95
N LEU A 346 26.38 23.26 19.05
CA LEU A 346 26.03 21.94 18.50
C LEU A 346 26.31 21.85 16.98
N ASP A 347 26.00 22.90 16.21
CA ASP A 347 26.33 23.01 14.78
C ASP A 347 27.85 22.95 14.50
N ARG A 348 28.70 23.41 15.43
CA ARG A 348 30.17 23.38 15.31
C ARG A 348 30.77 22.06 15.83
N VAL A 349 30.17 21.43 16.83
CA VAL A 349 30.69 20.20 17.44
C VAL A 349 30.05 18.91 16.88
N GLY A 350 29.07 19.04 15.98
CA GLY A 350 28.50 17.93 15.21
C GLY A 350 27.19 17.35 15.74
N TRP A 351 26.55 17.99 16.72
CA TRP A 351 25.35 17.48 17.42
C TRP A 351 25.56 16.10 18.06
N ASP A 352 26.67 15.93 18.76
CA ASP A 352 26.98 14.74 19.58
C ASP A 352 27.14 15.12 21.06
N LEU A 353 26.71 14.23 21.97
CA LEU A 353 26.73 14.49 23.41
C LEU A 353 28.17 14.53 23.96
N ARG A 354 29.07 13.66 23.48
CA ARG A 354 30.46 13.66 23.95
C ARG A 354 31.22 14.87 23.40
N ALA A 355 30.95 15.28 22.17
CA ALA A 355 31.50 16.49 21.58
C ALA A 355 30.99 17.77 22.29
N ALA A 356 29.71 17.82 22.67
CA ALA A 356 29.15 18.89 23.50
C ALA A 356 29.79 18.95 24.89
N PHE A 357 29.95 17.80 25.56
CA PHE A 357 30.65 17.71 26.84
C PHE A 357 32.10 18.18 26.74
N ASN A 358 32.85 17.65 25.77
CA ASN A 358 34.25 18.01 25.53
C ASN A 358 34.41 19.51 25.21
N TRP A 359 33.39 20.15 24.62
CA TRP A 359 33.37 21.60 24.43
C TRP A 359 33.23 22.34 25.76
N SER A 360 32.22 22.01 26.57
CA SER A 360 32.04 22.64 27.88
C SER A 360 33.21 22.39 28.85
N SER A 361 33.91 21.26 28.74
CA SER A 361 35.08 20.95 29.57
C SER A 361 36.39 21.59 29.11
N SER A 362 36.51 22.03 27.85
CA SER A 362 37.82 22.36 27.26
C SER A 362 37.87 23.59 26.35
N ALA A 363 36.72 24.09 25.88
CA ALA A 363 36.61 25.36 25.17
C ALA A 363 36.30 26.54 26.11
N LEU A 364 36.00 26.25 27.39
CA LEU A 364 35.76 27.23 28.45
C LEU A 364 36.92 27.18 29.46
N PRO A 365 37.84 28.17 29.46
CA PRO A 365 38.85 28.29 30.51
C PRO A 365 38.18 28.67 31.84
N TYR A 366 38.67 28.12 32.95
CA TYR A 366 38.13 28.44 34.28
C TYR A 366 38.25 29.94 34.59
N TYR A 367 37.15 30.55 34.99
CA TYR A 367 37.05 31.96 35.36
C TYR A 367 36.31 32.09 36.70
N SER A 368 37.06 32.46 37.74
CA SER A 368 36.49 32.70 39.07
C SER A 368 35.53 33.89 39.03
N MET A 369 34.28 33.63 39.43
CA MET A 369 33.17 34.58 39.47
C MET A 369 32.27 34.23 40.65
N ASN A 370 31.65 35.26 41.25
CA ASN A 370 30.67 35.04 42.31
C ASN A 370 29.49 34.25 41.76
N GLN A 371 29.04 33.25 42.51
CA GLN A 371 27.82 32.50 42.19
C GLN A 371 26.62 33.38 42.54
N ASP A 372 25.82 33.74 41.54
CA ASP A 372 24.56 34.46 41.71
C ASP A 372 23.41 33.49 41.48
N GLY A 373 22.74 33.11 42.56
CA GLY A 373 21.62 32.17 42.52
C GLY A 373 20.37 32.70 41.79
N SER A 374 20.35 33.97 41.37
CA SER A 374 19.25 34.56 40.60
C SER A 374 19.36 34.34 39.08
N TRP A 375 20.51 33.89 38.57
CA TRP A 375 20.75 33.73 37.13
C TRP A 375 20.06 32.50 36.51
N GLY A 376 19.65 31.52 37.33
CA GLY A 376 19.15 30.23 36.85
C GLY A 376 20.20 29.44 36.06
N MET A 377 19.78 28.38 35.37
CA MET A 377 20.65 27.64 34.45
C MET A 377 20.92 28.49 33.19
N GLU A 378 19.87 29.09 32.61
CA GLU A 378 19.96 29.90 31.39
C GLU A 378 21.00 31.04 31.49
N GLY A 379 21.05 31.80 32.60
CA GLY A 379 21.98 32.90 32.75
C GLY A 379 23.45 32.47 32.89
N TYR A 380 23.72 31.29 33.47
CA TYR A 380 25.06 30.68 33.45
C TYR A 380 25.41 30.16 32.05
N ALA A 381 24.45 29.60 31.32
CA ALA A 381 24.65 29.14 29.95
C ALA A 381 24.94 30.31 28.98
N ASP A 382 24.13 31.37 29.02
CA ASP A 382 24.34 32.65 28.31
C ASP A 382 25.76 33.17 28.56
N PHE A 383 26.17 33.26 29.83
CA PHE A 383 27.50 33.75 30.17
C PHE A 383 28.61 32.90 29.50
N GLY A 384 28.52 31.57 29.58
CA GLY A 384 29.49 30.66 28.97
C GLY A 384 29.54 30.74 27.45
N PHE A 385 28.39 30.70 26.79
CA PHE A 385 28.30 30.75 25.33
C PHE A 385 28.72 32.11 24.75
N LEU A 386 28.45 33.22 25.44
CA LEU A 386 28.80 34.57 24.98
C LEU A 386 30.24 34.98 25.33
N ASN A 387 30.78 34.55 26.48
CA ASN A 387 32.10 34.98 26.96
C ASN A 387 33.21 33.95 26.74
N GLY A 388 32.88 32.69 26.42
CA GLY A 388 33.85 31.63 26.15
C GLY A 388 34.71 31.24 27.36
N LYS A 389 34.18 31.37 28.58
CA LYS A 389 34.84 31.09 29.86
C LYS A 389 33.81 30.96 30.99
N GLY A 390 34.18 30.41 32.15
CA GLY A 390 33.31 30.41 33.34
C GLY A 390 33.82 29.50 34.46
N ASN A 391 33.04 29.37 35.54
CA ASN A 391 33.28 28.40 36.61
C ASN A 391 32.47 27.10 36.37
N CYS A 392 32.50 26.16 37.32
CA CYS A 392 31.76 24.89 37.23
C CYS A 392 30.26 25.06 36.92
N TYR A 393 29.59 26.10 37.44
CA TYR A 393 28.19 26.40 37.15
C TYR A 393 27.96 26.78 35.69
N VAL A 394 28.88 27.52 35.07
CA VAL A 394 28.84 27.86 33.64
C VAL A 394 29.14 26.65 32.75
N MET A 395 30.13 25.83 33.13
CA MET A 395 30.47 24.62 32.36
C MET A 395 29.33 23.60 32.41
N ALA A 396 28.72 23.38 33.58
CA ALA A 396 27.55 22.52 33.75
C ALA A 396 26.32 23.07 33.01
N ALA A 397 26.01 24.37 33.13
CA ALA A 397 24.86 24.98 32.44
C ALA A 397 24.95 24.85 30.91
N THR A 398 26.10 25.23 30.33
CA THR A 398 26.31 25.13 28.88
C THR A 398 26.21 23.68 28.37
N PHE A 399 26.71 22.70 29.14
CA PHE A 399 26.52 21.29 28.78
C PHE A 399 25.05 20.85 28.92
N CYS A 400 24.36 21.28 29.97
CA CYS A 400 22.96 20.91 30.22
C CYS A 400 22.04 21.35 29.08
N GLU A 401 22.17 22.59 28.60
CA GLU A 401 21.35 23.07 27.47
C GLU A 401 21.62 22.28 26.19
N MET A 402 22.90 21.99 25.91
CA MET A 402 23.26 21.15 24.78
C MET A 402 22.70 19.72 24.90
N ALA A 403 22.70 19.13 26.11
CA ALA A 403 22.15 17.81 26.36
C ALA A 403 20.62 17.78 26.23
N LYS A 404 19.90 18.78 26.76
CA LYS A 404 18.45 18.97 26.57
C LYS A 404 18.09 19.06 25.07
N MET A 405 18.83 19.84 24.29
CA MET A 405 18.67 19.96 22.84
C MET A 405 19.07 18.70 22.05
N LEU A 406 19.79 17.75 22.65
CA LEU A 406 20.08 16.45 22.07
C LEU A 406 19.06 15.37 22.48
N GLY A 407 18.03 15.73 23.26
CA GLY A 407 16.95 14.84 23.66
C GLY A 407 17.22 14.01 24.90
N TYR A 408 18.19 14.41 25.72
CA TYR A 408 18.47 13.78 27.02
C TYR A 408 17.70 14.50 28.13
N ASP A 409 17.19 13.72 29.10
CA ASP A 409 16.56 14.23 30.32
C ASP A 409 17.66 14.74 31.27
N ALA A 410 18.12 15.96 30.99
CA ALA A 410 19.33 16.55 31.54
C ALA A 410 19.01 17.70 32.51
N HIS A 411 19.66 17.69 33.67
CA HIS A 411 19.44 18.65 34.74
C HIS A 411 20.77 19.15 35.31
N GLN A 412 20.99 20.46 35.30
CA GLN A 412 22.07 21.05 36.06
C GLN A 412 21.78 20.89 37.56
N ILE A 413 22.77 20.48 38.34
CA ILE A 413 22.72 20.42 39.79
C ILE A 413 23.52 21.58 40.37
N ALA A 414 22.92 22.34 41.29
CA ALA A 414 23.65 23.16 42.25
C ALA A 414 23.79 22.33 43.54
N GLY A 415 25.01 22.03 43.97
CA GLY A 415 25.25 21.19 45.12
C GLY A 415 26.65 21.35 45.68
N TYR A 416 27.14 20.29 46.33
CA TYR A 416 28.41 20.29 47.02
C TYR A 416 29.25 19.07 46.68
N THR A 417 30.57 19.29 46.57
CA THR A 417 31.55 18.20 46.69
C THR A 417 32.05 18.14 48.12
N LEU A 418 32.26 16.91 48.60
CA LEU A 418 32.56 16.61 50.00
C LEU A 418 33.94 15.94 50.12
N ASN A 419 34.61 16.11 51.25
CA ASN A 419 35.78 15.28 51.57
C ASN A 419 35.36 13.85 51.99
N ALA A 420 36.33 12.96 52.24
CA ALA A 420 36.08 11.56 52.60
C ALA A 420 35.34 11.34 53.94
N TYR A 421 35.17 12.40 54.74
CA TYR A 421 34.47 12.39 56.03
C TYR A 421 33.15 13.19 56.00
N ASN A 422 32.69 13.59 54.81
CA ASN A 422 31.54 14.49 54.60
C ASN A 422 31.66 15.84 55.35
N GLN A 423 32.89 16.35 55.45
CA GLN A 423 33.22 17.64 56.07
C GLN A 423 33.76 18.62 55.01
N ASN A 424 33.76 19.92 55.34
CA ASN A 424 34.17 21.01 54.46
C ASN A 424 33.53 20.91 53.05
N PRO A 425 32.20 21.07 52.94
CA PRO A 425 31.52 21.05 51.65
C PRO A 425 31.99 22.24 50.80
N HIS A 426 32.28 22.00 49.53
CA HIS A 426 32.66 23.01 48.54
C HIS A 426 31.56 23.13 47.48
N ASP A 427 31.05 24.35 47.24
CA ASP A 427 30.01 24.62 46.23
C ASP A 427 30.47 24.11 44.86
N HIS A 428 29.63 23.31 44.19
CA HIS A 428 29.94 22.71 42.90
C HIS A 428 28.71 22.54 42.02
N SER A 429 28.93 22.40 40.71
CA SER A 429 27.86 22.14 39.76
C SER A 429 28.28 21.10 38.73
N TRP A 430 27.36 20.18 38.47
CA TRP A 430 27.46 19.10 37.48
C TRP A 430 26.12 18.95 36.78
N VAL A 431 26.03 18.04 35.80
CA VAL A 431 24.76 17.67 35.16
C VAL A 431 24.42 16.23 35.50
N GLU A 432 23.18 15.98 35.92
CA GLU A 432 22.58 14.65 35.88
C GLU A 432 21.94 14.45 34.52
N ILE A 433 22.11 13.26 33.92
CA ILE A 433 21.24 12.77 32.85
C ILE A 433 20.55 11.51 33.35
N ASP A 434 19.23 11.59 33.46
CA ASP A 434 18.38 10.47 33.86
C ASP A 434 18.20 9.50 32.68
N ASN A 435 18.11 8.20 33.00
CA ASN A 435 17.91 7.11 32.02
C ASN A 435 18.89 7.13 30.83
N TYR A 436 20.16 7.50 31.05
CA TYR A 436 21.15 7.65 29.97
C TYR A 436 21.25 6.38 29.11
N ASN A 437 21.13 6.53 27.79
CA ASN A 437 21.06 5.45 26.79
C ASN A 437 20.03 4.33 27.09
N GLY A 438 18.93 4.64 27.80
CA GLY A 438 17.89 3.66 28.16
C GLY A 438 18.29 2.70 29.29
N SER A 439 19.33 3.03 30.06
CA SER A 439 19.86 2.19 31.15
C SER A 439 18.98 2.09 32.40
N GLY A 440 17.99 2.98 32.55
CA GLY A 440 17.24 3.16 33.80
C GLY A 440 18.04 3.79 34.95
N ILE A 441 19.23 4.34 34.66
CA ILE A 441 20.18 4.86 35.67
C ILE A 441 20.49 6.34 35.39
N THR A 442 20.57 7.14 36.46
CA THR A 442 21.09 8.51 36.44
C THR A 442 22.62 8.50 36.38
N TYR A 443 23.19 9.22 35.42
CA TYR A 443 24.64 9.39 35.27
C TYR A 443 25.04 10.85 35.48
N ILE A 444 26.20 11.08 36.09
CA ILE A 444 26.82 12.40 36.24
C ILE A 444 27.62 12.73 34.97
N PHE A 445 27.59 13.99 34.61
CA PHE A 445 28.45 14.63 33.63
C PHE A 445 29.05 15.86 34.30
N ASP A 446 30.36 15.84 34.54
CA ASP A 446 31.11 16.89 35.24
C ASP A 446 32.23 17.45 34.33
N PRO A 447 31.93 18.50 33.52
CA PRO A 447 32.92 19.08 32.63
C PRO A 447 34.05 19.79 33.37
N ASP A 448 33.81 20.23 34.61
CA ASP A 448 34.77 20.98 35.44
C ASP A 448 35.79 20.04 36.13
N LEU A 449 35.35 18.87 36.62
CA LEU A 449 36.23 17.75 36.96
C LEU A 449 37.21 17.40 35.82
N THR A 450 36.73 17.51 34.57
CA THR A 450 37.55 17.28 33.38
C THR A 450 38.50 18.46 33.11
N ASN A 451 38.04 19.71 33.26
CA ASN A 451 38.80 20.94 33.08
C ASN A 451 39.94 21.09 34.10
N GLU A 452 39.63 21.02 35.41
CA GLU A 452 40.58 21.29 36.49
C GLU A 452 41.54 20.12 36.74
N ARG A 453 41.07 18.88 36.63
CA ARG A 453 41.82 17.69 37.09
C ARG A 453 42.29 16.75 35.98
N GLY A 454 41.80 16.94 34.75
CA GLY A 454 42.06 16.01 33.64
C GLY A 454 41.51 14.60 33.87
N ALA A 455 40.56 14.44 34.80
CA ALA A 455 39.88 13.17 35.06
C ALA A 455 38.72 12.98 34.06
N GLU A 456 38.28 11.73 33.86
CA GLU A 456 37.08 11.47 33.06
C GLU A 456 35.83 11.88 33.83
N GLY A 457 35.18 12.97 33.40
CA GLY A 457 33.92 13.45 33.97
C GLY A 457 32.67 13.05 33.17
N PHE A 458 32.81 12.38 32.02
CA PHE A 458 31.67 12.00 31.16
C PHE A 458 31.02 10.68 31.62
N ALA A 459 29.70 10.69 31.80
CA ALA A 459 28.89 9.51 32.10
C ALA A 459 29.43 8.66 33.28
N ILE A 460 29.75 9.31 34.40
CA ILE A 460 30.26 8.64 35.60
C ILE A 460 29.12 8.29 36.57
N LEU A 461 29.22 7.15 37.24
CA LEU A 461 28.29 6.77 38.31
C LEU A 461 28.63 7.50 39.61
N TYR A 462 27.62 7.77 40.44
CA TYR A 462 27.85 8.30 41.78
C TYR A 462 28.78 7.38 42.60
N ARG A 463 29.80 8.00 43.24
CA ARG A 463 30.86 7.33 44.02
C ARG A 463 31.87 6.50 43.20
N SER A 464 31.98 6.75 41.89
CA SER A 464 33.03 6.16 41.05
C SER A 464 34.44 6.47 41.56
N PRO A 465 35.37 5.50 41.61
CA PRO A 465 36.78 5.79 41.93
C PRO A 465 37.38 6.79 40.93
N GLY A 466 37.91 7.91 41.43
CA GLY A 466 38.48 8.99 40.62
C GLY A 466 37.58 10.22 40.44
N SER A 467 36.28 10.14 40.75
CA SER A 467 35.39 11.31 40.74
C SER A 467 35.46 12.12 42.05
N TYR A 468 34.76 13.24 42.09
CA TYR A 468 34.40 13.88 43.36
C TYR A 468 33.42 13.00 44.18
N ASN A 469 33.34 13.25 45.49
CA ASN A 469 32.30 12.71 46.39
C ASN A 469 31.16 13.73 46.49
N TYR A 470 30.21 13.68 45.55
CA TYR A 470 29.06 14.59 45.46
C TYR A 470 28.06 14.39 46.61
N ASP A 471 27.37 15.45 47.05
CA ASP A 471 26.26 15.39 48.03
C ASP A 471 24.96 14.85 47.42
N ILE A 472 24.96 13.55 47.11
CA ILE A 472 23.80 12.82 46.55
C ILE A 472 22.62 12.69 47.50
N ASN A 473 22.83 12.96 48.79
CA ASN A 473 21.83 12.81 49.84
C ASN A 473 21.13 14.15 50.14
N HIS A 474 21.43 15.21 49.38
CA HIS A 474 20.89 16.56 49.53
C HIS A 474 21.07 17.15 50.94
N LEU A 475 22.09 16.71 51.68
CA LEU A 475 22.34 17.09 53.08
C LEU A 475 22.64 18.58 53.23
N PHE A 476 23.17 19.21 52.18
CA PHE A 476 23.57 20.61 52.16
C PHE A 476 22.72 21.47 51.20
N ASN A 477 21.43 21.13 51.02
CA ASN A 477 20.50 21.88 50.15
C ASN A 477 20.86 21.82 48.64
N THR A 478 21.47 20.72 48.22
CA THR A 478 21.70 20.36 46.81
C THR A 478 20.37 20.30 46.05
N ARG A 479 20.27 20.91 44.86
CA ARG A 479 19.04 20.98 44.06
C ARG A 479 19.30 20.92 42.55
N ARG A 480 18.36 20.35 41.80
CA ARG A 480 18.24 20.59 40.35
C ARG A 480 17.95 22.08 40.12
N ILE A 481 18.66 22.71 39.20
CA ILE A 481 18.37 24.04 38.68
C ILE A 481 17.41 23.84 37.49
N SER A 482 16.31 24.59 37.49
CA SER A 482 15.38 24.70 36.36
C SER A 482 16.00 25.48 35.21
#